data_AF-A0A7C2XSA7-F1
#
_entry.id   AF-A0A7C2XSA7-F1
#
_cell.length_a   1.000
_cell.length_b   1.000
_cell.length_c   1.000
_cell.angle_alpha   90.00
_cell.angle_beta   90.00
_cell.angle_gamma   90.00
#
_symmetry.space_group_name_H-M   'P 1'
#
loop_
_entity.id
_entity.type
_entity.pdbx_description
1 polymer ?
#
loop_
_entity_poly.entity_id
_entity_poly.type
_entity_poly.pdbx_seq_one_letter_code
_entity_poly.pdbx_strand_id
1 'polypeptide(L)' 'MALPIFTFIFVMWILMILGGGILILTIAPISISGYGDLDMILSSGLKAIIAIILVIVWILILSKMKKTIFHRMLKL' A
#
# COMPACT_ATOMS: atom_id res chain seq x y z
N MET A 1 16.94 20.86 -8.06
CA MET A 1 16.23 19.89 -8.94
C MET A 1 16.32 18.46 -8.44
N ALA A 2 17.47 17.99 -7.93
CA ALA A 2 17.63 16.61 -7.44
C ALA A 2 16.88 16.30 -6.12
N LEU A 3 16.90 17.22 -5.15
CA LEU A 3 16.37 16.99 -3.79
C LEU A 3 14.89 16.51 -3.73
N PRO A 4 13.96 17.06 -4.53
CA PRO A 4 12.56 16.63 -4.51
C PRO A 4 12.33 15.24 -5.11
N ILE A 5 13.16 14.85 -6.08
CA ILE A 5 13.11 13.53 -6.71
C ILE A 5 13.60 12.47 -5.72
N PHE A 6 14.72 12.73 -5.03
CA PHE A 6 15.22 11.84 -3.98
C PHE A 6 14.21 11.69 -2.83
N THR A 7 13.54 12.78 -2.43
CA THR A 7 12.49 12.74 -1.41
C THR A 7 11.30 11.89 -1.86
N PHE A 8 10.88 12.01 -3.12
CA PHE A 8 9.80 11.20 -3.69
C PHE A 8 10.15 9.71 -3.69
N ILE A 9 11.36 9.35 -4.16
CA ILE A 9 11.83 7.96 -4.20
C ILE A 9 11.95 7.39 -2.78
N PHE A 10 12.50 8.15 -1.83
CA PHE A 10 12.64 7.72 -0.45
C PHE A 10 11.29 7.38 0.20
N VAL A 11 10.28 8.23 -0.01
CA VAL A 11 8.95 7.99 0.53
C VAL A 11 8.27 6.81 -0.17
N MET A 12 8.46 6.63 -1.48
CA MET A 12 7.99 5.45 -2.20
C MET A 12 8.53 4.15 -1.59
N TRP A 13 9.83 4.09 -1.31
CA TRP A 13 10.46 2.91 -0.70
C TRP A 13 9.94 2.62 0.71
N ILE A 14 9.81 3.64 1.56
CA ILE A 14 9.23 3.48 2.91
C ILE A 14 7.80 2.96 2.83
N LEU A 15 7.00 3.49 1.89
CA LEU A 15 5.62 3.09 1.72
C LEU A 15 5.49 1.63 1.25
N MET A 16 6.41 1.15 0.40
CA MET A 16 6.48 -0.25 -0.01
C MET A 16 6.82 -1.19 1.16
N ILE A 17 7.79 -0.82 1.99
CA ILE A 17 8.22 -1.63 3.16
C ILE A 17 7.11 -1.66 4.22
N LEU A 18 6.51 -0.51 4.53
CA LEU A 18 5.39 -0.42 5.44
C LEU A 18 4.20 -1.23 4.92
N GLY A 19 3.85 -1.08 3.65
CA GLY A 19 2.75 -1.83 3.04
C GLY A 19 2.98 -3.34 3.10
N GLY A 20 4.14 -3.81 2.67
CA GLY A 20 4.50 -5.23 2.74
C GLY A 20 4.50 -5.79 4.16
N GLY A 21 5.07 -5.06 5.12
CA GLY A 21 5.08 -5.46 6.53
C GLY A 21 3.68 -5.51 7.14
N ILE A 22 2.84 -4.52 6.84
CA ILE A 22 1.45 -4.46 7.31
C ILE A 22 0.64 -5.64 6.74
N LEU A 23 0.80 -5.97 5.45
CA LEU A 23 0.14 -7.13 4.86
C LEU A 23 0.51 -8.41 5.61
N ILE A 24 1.79 -8.67 5.84
CA ILE A 24 2.21 -9.91 6.50
C ILE A 24 1.64 -10.00 7.92
N LEU A 25 1.76 -8.93 8.71
CA LEU A 25 1.32 -8.95 10.11
C LEU A 25 -0.20 -9.06 10.26
N THR A 26 -0.96 -8.49 9.33
CA THR A 26 -2.43 -8.47 9.41
C THR A 26 -3.08 -9.63 8.66
N ILE A 27 -2.57 -9.99 7.47
CA ILE A 27 -3.18 -10.96 6.55
C ILE A 27 -2.70 -12.39 6.83
N ALA A 28 -1.45 -12.57 7.26
CA ALA A 28 -0.92 -13.92 7.52
C ALA A 28 -1.70 -14.68 8.62
N PRO A 29 -2.02 -14.08 9.79
CA PRO A 29 -2.75 -14.79 10.84
C PRO A 29 -4.26 -14.92 10.57
N ILE A 30 -4.80 -14.28 9.54
CA ILE A 30 -6.21 -14.42 9.18
C ILE A 30 -6.41 -15.79 8.54
N SER A 31 -6.98 -16.70 9.31
CA SER A 31 -7.50 -18.00 8.85
C SER A 31 -8.96 -18.10 9.26
N ILE A 32 -9.85 -18.19 8.26
CA ILE A 32 -11.26 -18.45 8.49
C ILE A 32 -11.41 -19.96 8.58
N SER A 33 -12.06 -20.44 9.65
CA SER A 33 -12.33 -21.87 9.86
C SER A 33 -13.80 -22.03 10.23
N GLY A 34 -14.48 -22.99 9.62
CA GLY A 34 -15.88 -23.32 9.92
C GLY A 34 -16.78 -23.51 8.70
N TYR A 35 -16.28 -23.30 7.48
CA TYR A 35 -17.01 -23.46 6.22
C TYR A 35 -16.52 -24.64 5.35
N GLY A 36 -15.61 -25.48 5.84
CA GLY A 36 -15.16 -26.68 5.11
C GLY A 36 -14.33 -26.32 3.88
N ASP A 37 -14.66 -26.86 2.70
CA ASP A 37 -13.91 -26.58 1.45
C ASP A 37 -13.93 -25.10 1.04
N LEU A 38 -14.92 -24.32 1.49
CA LEU A 38 -15.02 -22.90 1.18
C LEU A 38 -14.09 -22.03 2.05
N ASP A 39 -13.54 -22.56 3.15
CA ASP A 39 -12.64 -21.82 4.06
C ASP A 39 -11.40 -21.29 3.31
N MET A 40 -10.85 -22.08 2.39
CA MET A 40 -9.65 -21.71 1.61
C MET A 40 -9.95 -20.61 0.58
N ILE A 41 -11.11 -20.67 -0.08
CA ILE A 41 -11.53 -19.68 -1.08
C ILE A 41 -11.85 -18.36 -0.40
N LEU A 42 -12.61 -18.40 0.70
CA LEU A 42 -13.05 -17.20 1.40
C LEU A 42 -11.87 -16.49 2.08
N SER A 43 -10.98 -17.26 2.71
CA SER A 43 -9.75 -16.70 3.29
C SER A 43 -8.88 -16.07 2.20
N SER A 44 -8.59 -16.76 1.11
CA SER A 44 -7.76 -16.21 0.02
C SER A 44 -8.39 -14.98 -0.64
N GLY A 45 -9.72 -15.01 -0.86
CA GLY A 45 -10.46 -13.89 -1.43
C GLY A 45 -10.39 -12.63 -0.57
N LEU A 46 -10.59 -12.76 0.75
CA LEU A 46 -10.45 -11.63 1.68
C LEU A 46 -9.03 -11.06 1.68
N LYS A 47 -8.02 -11.94 1.73
CA LYS A 47 -6.61 -11.55 1.70
C LYS A 47 -6.29 -10.76 0.43
N ALA A 48 -6.79 -11.20 -0.73
CA ALA A 48 -6.60 -10.51 -2.01
C ALA A 48 -7.29 -9.13 -2.04
N ILE A 49 -8.53 -9.03 -1.54
CA ILE A 49 -9.26 -7.75 -1.49
C ILE A 49 -8.52 -6.73 -0.62
N ILE A 50 -8.03 -7.15 0.56
CA ILE A 50 -7.28 -6.28 1.46
C ILE A 50 -5.97 -5.82 0.80
N ALA A 51 -5.27 -6.73 0.11
CA ALA A 51 -4.05 -6.38 -0.63
C ALA A 51 -4.33 -5.34 -1.72
N ILE A 52 -5.42 -5.49 -2.50
CA ILE A 52 -5.81 -4.53 -3.54
C ILE A 52 -6.14 -3.16 -2.92
N ILE A 53 -6.88 -3.13 -1.81
CA ILE A 53 -7.19 -1.88 -1.11
C ILE A 53 -5.91 -1.17 -0.67
N LEU A 54 -4.93 -1.92 -0.15
CA LEU A 54 -3.65 -1.34 0.26
C LEU A 54 -2.88 -0.72 -0.92
N VAL A 55 -2.87 -1.39 -2.08
CA VAL A 55 -2.30 -0.85 -3.32
C VAL A 55 -3.02 0.46 -3.72
N ILE A 56 -4.34 0.52 -3.61
CA ILE A 56 -5.07 1.76 -3.91
C ILE A 56 -4.64 2.88 -2.94
N VAL A 57 -4.50 2.57 -1.64
CA VAL A 57 -4.09 3.55 -0.62
C VAL A 57 -2.71 4.14 -0.92
N TRP A 58 -1.70 3.32 -1.26
CA TRP A 58 -0.38 3.87 -1.59
C TRP A 58 -0.42 4.74 -2.86
N ILE A 59 -1.32 4.47 -3.82
CA ILE A 59 -1.38 5.20 -5.09
C ILE A 59 -1.91 6.59 -4.79
N LEU A 60 -2.92 6.68 -3.92
CA LEU A 60 -3.48 7.94 -3.45
C LEU A 60 -2.46 8.77 -2.68
N ILE A 61 -1.66 8.14 -1.80
CA ILE A 61 -0.60 8.82 -1.04
C ILE A 61 0.46 9.38 -1.99
N LEU A 62 0.97 8.56 -2.92
CA LEU A 62 1.97 8.99 -3.91
C LEU A 62 1.42 10.09 -4.85
N SER A 63 0.16 9.98 -5.26
CA SER A 63 -0.51 10.98 -6.11
C SER A 63 -0.65 12.34 -5.41
N LYS A 64 -1.12 12.34 -4.14
CA LYS A 64 -1.18 13.56 -3.32
C LYS A 64 0.19 14.18 -3.13
N MET A 65 1.20 13.37 -2.82
CA MET A 65 2.57 13.85 -2.63
C MET A 65 3.16 14.44 -3.91
N LYS A 66 3.01 13.77 -5.05
CA LYS A 66 3.47 14.28 -6.35
C LYS A 66 2.86 15.65 -6.63
N LYS A 67 1.55 15.81 -6.41
CA LYS A 67 0.85 17.10 -6.55
C LYS A 67 1.47 18.17 -5.65
N THR A 68 1.68 17.88 -4.38
CA THR A 68 2.22 18.84 -3.40
C THR A 68 3.68 19.21 -3.66
N ILE A 69 4.52 18.25 -4.05
CA ILE A 69 5.94 18.48 -4.34
C ILE A 69 6.09 19.30 -5.63
N PHE A 70 5.31 18.98 -6.68
CA PHE A 70 5.36 19.72 -7.95
C PHE A 70 4.78 21.14 -7.83
N HIS A 71 3.68 21.33 -7.09
CA HIS A 71 3.11 22.67 -6.91
C HIS A 71 4.07 23.60 -6.15
N ARG A 72 4.80 23.07 -5.16
CA ARG A 72 5.82 23.85 -4.44
C ARG A 72 7.01 24.23 -5.33
N MET A 73 7.31 23.41 -6.34
CA MET A 73 8.35 23.70 -7.34
C MET A 73 7.94 24.76 -8.36
N LEU A 74 6.65 24.86 -8.73
CA LEU A 74 6.14 25.84 -9.70
C LEU A 74 5.85 27.23 -9.10
N LYS A 75 5.87 27.34 -7.76
CA LYS A 75 5.56 28.59 -7.03
C LYS A 75 6.81 29.32 -6.51
N LEU A 76 7.99 28.77 -6.77
CA LEU A 76 9.31 29.37 -6.60
C LEU A 76 9.81 29.86 -7.95
#